data_AF-A0A9X0QC03-F1
#
_entry.id   AF-A0A9X0QC03-F1
#
_cell.length_a   1.000
_cell.length_b   1.000
_cell.length_c   1.000
_cell.angle_alpha   90.00
_cell.angle_beta   90.00
_cell.angle_gamma   90.00
#
_symmetry.space_group_name_H-M   'P 1'
#
loop_
_entity.id
_entity.type
_entity.pdbx_description
1 polymer ?
#
loop_
_entity_poly.entity_id
_entity_poly.type
_entity_poly.pdbx_seq_one_letter_code
_entity_poly.pdbx_strand_id
1 'polypeptide(L)'
;MYLTTEEQVFRDASIVGASIDGHSPALSQTPKQLADIVSRFAATGGWLDRVRLRNGSRWYERMHLGPDYDIWAISWMPGQSTGFHDHGNSSGAFVVITGALEEYRPGEPAVMIPPNTPRAFGPDYAHDVRNTSTAPAISIHAYSPPLSEMNEYELDGDELILRGQALERVGTTHAGPPTIEQTLAAARSRLRRFSPLDAFDAVARKGAVLVDIRPEQQRSLEGTIPGALIIERNVLEWRFDPSSSARLPIATDHDLQVIVICSEGYTSSLAAVALKELGLRRATDVEGGFQGWRLAGLPTESQVISS
;
A
#
# COMPACT_ATOMS: atom_id res chain seq x y z
N MET A 1 7.09 6.08 62.29
CA MET A 1 7.71 7.34 62.76
C MET A 1 8.32 7.98 61.51
N TYR A 2 7.72 8.89 60.75
CA TYR A 2 6.57 9.81 60.88
C TYR A 2 5.70 9.75 59.60
N LEU A 3 4.42 10.15 59.73
CA LEU A 3 3.44 10.38 58.65
C LEU A 3 3.30 11.89 58.37
N THR A 4 2.55 12.21 57.29
CA THR A 4 1.78 13.47 56.99
C THR A 4 2.54 14.57 56.21
N THR A 5 2.00 15.31 55.22
CA THR A 5 0.61 15.51 54.73
C THR A 5 0.61 16.23 53.36
N GLU A 6 -0.40 15.96 52.54
CA GLU A 6 -0.89 16.81 51.44
C GLU A 6 -1.65 18.07 51.97
N GLU A 7 -1.87 19.03 51.05
CA GLU A 7 -2.81 20.17 51.08
C GLU A 7 -2.51 21.40 51.97
N GLN A 8 -2.16 22.53 51.33
CA GLN A 8 -2.97 23.78 51.30
C GLN A 8 -2.13 24.99 50.84
N VAL A 9 -2.30 25.42 49.58
CA VAL A 9 -2.56 26.84 49.25
C VAL A 9 -3.41 26.88 47.96
N PHE A 10 -4.64 27.36 48.08
CA PHE A 10 -5.56 27.66 46.98
C PHE A 10 -5.96 29.14 47.06
N ARG A 11 -6.34 29.72 45.90
CA ARG A 11 -7.01 31.01 45.61
C ARG A 11 -6.10 32.20 45.31
N ASP A 12 -6.29 33.01 44.25
CA ASP A 12 -7.40 33.22 43.31
C ASP A 12 -6.86 33.84 42.00
N ALA A 13 -7.42 33.47 40.84
CA ALA A 13 -7.87 34.40 39.79
C ALA A 13 -8.45 33.60 38.62
N SER A 14 -9.77 33.63 38.54
CA SER A 14 -10.58 33.06 37.46
C SER A 14 -10.67 34.04 36.27
N ILE A 15 -10.71 33.46 35.08
CA ILE A 15 -11.37 33.93 33.83
C ILE A 15 -10.58 34.90 32.94
N VAL A 16 -9.99 34.33 31.87
CA VAL A 16 -10.33 34.70 30.48
C VAL A 16 -10.35 33.41 29.66
N GLY A 17 -11.44 33.16 28.95
CA GLY A 17 -11.64 31.94 28.17
C GLY A 17 -10.63 31.79 27.04
N ALA A 18 -9.95 30.64 27.01
CA ALA A 18 -9.19 30.17 25.87
C ALA A 18 -9.87 28.90 25.33
N SER A 19 -10.16 28.92 24.03
CA SER A 19 -10.63 27.78 23.25
C SER A 19 -9.75 26.57 23.52
N ILE A 20 -10.36 25.43 23.79
CA ILE A 20 -9.71 24.13 23.89
C ILE A 20 -9.43 23.58 22.49
N ASP A 21 -8.52 24.23 21.76
CA ASP A 21 -7.91 23.64 20.56
C ASP A 21 -6.50 23.16 20.93
N GLY A 22 -6.46 22.06 21.68
CA GLY A 22 -5.23 21.37 22.06
C GLY A 22 -4.69 20.52 20.91
N HIS A 23 -4.20 21.16 19.84
CA HIS A 23 -3.17 20.56 19.00
C HIS A 23 -1.84 21.24 19.37
N SER A 24 -1.02 20.57 20.17
CA SER A 24 0.38 20.97 20.31
C SER A 24 1.00 21.06 18.91
N PRO A 25 1.65 22.17 18.52
CA PRO A 25 2.32 22.24 17.23
C PRO A 25 3.39 21.14 17.20
N ALA A 26 3.33 20.25 16.19
CA ALA A 26 4.38 19.27 15.96
C ALA A 26 5.73 20.00 15.97
N LEU A 27 6.73 19.48 16.69
CA LEU A 27 8.01 20.15 16.86
C LEU A 27 8.78 20.05 15.54
N SER A 28 8.59 21.03 14.65
CA SER A 28 9.23 20.99 13.34
C SER A 28 10.74 21.17 13.44
N GLN A 29 11.48 20.25 12.82
CA GLN A 29 12.93 20.29 12.65
C GLN A 29 13.32 21.34 11.60
N THR A 30 14.38 22.08 11.89
CA THR A 30 15.01 22.99 10.91
C THR A 30 15.76 22.20 9.83
N PRO A 31 16.00 22.78 8.63
CA PRO A 31 16.79 22.13 7.58
C PRO A 31 18.18 21.66 8.06
N LYS A 32 18.83 22.42 8.94
CA LYS A 32 20.13 22.04 9.53
C LYS A 32 20.01 20.80 10.43
N GLN A 33 18.97 20.73 11.26
CA GLN A 33 18.72 19.55 12.10
C GLN A 33 18.40 18.31 11.25
N LEU A 34 17.63 18.48 10.17
CA LEU A 34 17.36 17.39 9.22
C LEU A 34 18.63 16.88 8.54
N ALA A 35 19.55 17.77 8.14
CA ALA A 35 20.85 17.38 7.58
C ALA A 35 21.67 16.52 8.56
N ASP A 36 21.66 16.89 9.84
CA ASP A 36 22.32 16.11 10.90
C ASP A 36 21.63 14.76 11.13
N ILE A 37 20.28 14.72 11.09
CA ILE A 37 19.48 13.50 11.23
C ILE A 37 19.80 12.49 10.12
N VAL A 38 19.74 12.91 8.85
CA VAL A 38 20.00 11.99 7.73
C VAL A 38 21.43 11.48 7.73
N SER A 39 22.40 12.33 8.08
CA SER A 39 23.81 11.95 8.17
C SER A 39 24.05 10.92 9.29
N ARG A 40 23.45 11.11 10.46
CA ARG A 40 23.54 10.14 11.57
C ARG A 40 22.83 8.84 11.24
N PHE A 41 21.61 8.90 10.69
CA PHE A 41 20.84 7.71 10.33
C PHE A 41 21.59 6.88 9.29
N ALA A 42 22.11 7.54 8.26
CA ALA A 42 22.93 6.90 7.23
C ALA A 42 24.11 6.12 7.80
N ALA A 43 24.84 6.71 8.75
CA ALA A 43 26.01 6.11 9.37
C ALA A 43 25.71 4.82 10.18
N THR A 44 24.45 4.57 10.54
CA THR A 44 24.08 3.35 11.27
C THR A 44 24.18 2.07 10.42
N GLY A 45 24.04 2.18 9.10
CA GLY A 45 24.06 1.05 8.16
C GLY A 45 22.90 0.05 8.26
N GLY A 46 22.07 0.09 9.31
CA GLY A 46 20.99 -0.88 9.57
C GLY A 46 19.80 -0.81 8.60
N TRP A 47 19.89 0.02 7.56
CA TRP A 47 18.89 0.18 6.49
C TRP A 47 19.33 -0.50 5.18
N LEU A 48 20.59 -0.92 5.06
CA LEU A 48 21.17 -1.42 3.80
C LEU A 48 20.50 -2.71 3.31
N ASP A 49 20.15 -3.62 4.22
CA ASP A 49 19.48 -4.89 3.94
C ASP A 49 18.04 -4.73 3.42
N ARG A 50 17.44 -3.55 3.62
CA ARG A 50 16.11 -3.19 3.11
C ARG A 50 16.15 -2.63 1.69
N VAL A 51 17.30 -2.11 1.24
CA VAL A 51 17.42 -1.49 -0.10
C VAL A 51 17.15 -2.48 -1.22
N ARG A 52 16.42 -2.05 -2.25
CA ARG A 52 16.14 -2.85 -3.46
C ARG A 52 16.47 -2.05 -4.72
N LEU A 53 17.47 -2.50 -5.48
CA LEU A 53 17.80 -1.92 -6.79
C LEU A 53 16.79 -2.36 -7.85
N ARG A 54 16.13 -1.42 -8.54
CA ARG A 54 15.07 -1.69 -9.52
C ARG A 54 15.23 -0.82 -10.77
N ASN A 55 15.44 -1.44 -11.94
CA ASN A 55 15.61 -0.71 -13.21
C ASN A 55 14.32 -0.05 -13.71
N GLY A 56 13.16 -0.70 -13.51
CA GLY A 56 11.88 -0.24 -14.07
C GLY A 56 11.27 0.96 -13.36
N SER A 57 11.54 1.13 -12.07
CA SER A 57 11.09 2.28 -11.29
C SER A 57 11.96 2.51 -10.08
N ARG A 58 12.05 3.76 -9.65
CA ARG A 58 12.80 4.12 -8.45
C ARG A 58 12.17 3.45 -7.25
N TRP A 59 12.99 2.77 -6.46
CA TRP A 59 12.56 2.20 -5.19
C TRP A 59 12.78 3.22 -4.08
N TYR A 60 11.80 3.31 -3.18
CA TYR A 60 11.88 4.07 -1.94
C TYR A 60 11.11 3.36 -0.83
N GLU A 61 11.51 3.56 0.41
CA GLU A 61 10.85 3.01 1.58
C GLU A 61 10.99 3.94 2.78
N ARG A 62 9.88 4.15 3.52
CA ARG A 62 9.90 4.87 4.80
C ARG A 62 10.56 4.01 5.87
N MET A 63 11.72 4.46 6.32
CA MET A 63 12.54 3.82 7.34
C MET A 63 12.08 4.17 8.75
N HIS A 64 11.56 5.38 8.93
CA HIS A 64 11.08 5.89 10.22
C HIS A 64 9.87 6.80 10.01
N LEU A 65 8.91 6.74 10.92
CA LEU A 65 7.82 7.71 11.04
C LEU A 65 7.69 8.08 12.52
N GLY A 66 7.97 9.34 12.84
CA GLY A 66 7.79 9.93 14.15
C GLY A 66 6.76 11.07 14.11
N PRO A 67 6.46 11.68 15.27
CA PRO A 67 5.55 12.83 15.35
C PRO A 67 6.14 14.09 14.70
N ASP A 68 7.48 14.21 14.66
CA ASP A 68 8.18 15.43 14.28
C ASP A 68 8.84 15.34 12.90
N TYR A 69 9.18 14.14 12.44
CA TYR A 69 9.78 13.90 11.12
C TYR A 69 9.61 12.44 10.68
N ASP A 70 9.83 12.19 9.40
CA ASP A 70 10.03 10.84 8.85
C ASP A 70 11.40 10.69 8.18
N ILE A 71 11.82 9.45 7.93
CA ILE A 71 13.06 9.14 7.21
C ILE A 71 12.73 8.14 6.11
N TRP A 72 13.28 8.37 4.92
CA TRP A 72 13.13 7.52 3.75
C TRP A 72 14.49 7.10 3.20
N ALA A 73 14.58 5.88 2.68
CA ALA A 73 15.69 5.48 1.83
C ALA A 73 15.22 5.35 0.39
N ILE A 74 16.03 5.79 -0.55
CA ILE A 74 15.73 5.78 -1.98
C ILE A 74 16.92 5.22 -2.73
N SER A 75 16.68 4.29 -3.66
CA SER A 75 17.72 3.78 -4.57
C SER A 75 17.41 4.14 -6.01
N TRP A 76 18.45 4.55 -6.73
CA TRP A 76 18.38 5.20 -8.02
C TRP A 76 19.22 4.41 -9.01
N MET A 77 18.57 3.77 -9.97
CA MET A 77 19.28 3.18 -11.11
C MET A 77 19.68 4.28 -12.11
N PRO A 78 20.69 4.02 -12.95
CA PRO A 78 21.09 4.94 -14.03
C PRO A 78 19.89 5.45 -14.84
N GLY A 79 19.82 6.77 -15.02
CA GLY A 79 18.76 7.45 -15.76
C GLY A 79 17.48 7.76 -14.99
N GLN A 80 17.33 7.33 -13.73
CA GLN A 80 16.13 7.61 -12.94
C GLN A 80 16.15 9.04 -12.36
N SER A 81 14.99 9.72 -12.40
CA SER A 81 14.78 11.06 -11.85
C SER A 81 13.50 11.13 -11.02
N THR A 82 13.36 12.16 -10.17
CA THR A 82 12.09 12.47 -9.50
C THR A 82 11.10 13.14 -10.44
N GLY A 83 11.60 13.88 -11.43
CA GLY A 83 10.82 14.96 -12.01
C GLY A 83 10.80 16.14 -11.04
N PHE A 84 10.27 17.28 -11.48
CA PHE A 84 10.13 18.43 -10.58
C PHE A 84 9.02 18.18 -9.58
N HIS A 85 9.34 18.34 -8.30
CA HIS A 85 8.41 18.19 -7.20
C HIS A 85 8.76 19.12 -6.05
N ASP A 86 7.76 19.51 -5.26
CA ASP A 86 7.95 20.17 -3.96
C ASP A 86 7.67 19.21 -2.80
N HIS A 87 7.56 19.73 -1.57
CA HIS A 87 7.32 18.92 -0.38
C HIS A 87 6.16 19.47 0.46
N GLY A 88 5.25 20.21 -0.19
CA GLY A 88 4.27 21.07 0.46
C GLY A 88 4.93 21.94 1.55
N ASN A 89 4.35 21.91 2.74
CA ASN A 89 4.84 22.65 3.90
C ASN A 89 6.06 22.03 4.61
N SER A 90 6.58 20.90 4.12
CA SER A 90 7.68 20.20 4.77
C SER A 90 9.03 20.78 4.36
N SER A 91 9.89 21.04 5.35
CA SER A 91 11.34 21.17 5.11
C SER A 91 11.94 19.79 4.91
N GLY A 92 13.07 19.71 4.22
CA GLY A 92 13.73 18.44 3.95
C GLY A 92 15.24 18.50 3.97
N ALA A 93 15.86 17.34 4.13
CA ALA A 93 17.27 17.14 3.86
C ALA A 93 17.52 15.74 3.32
N PHE A 94 18.58 15.58 2.55
CA PHE A 94 19.03 14.27 2.11
C PHE A 94 20.54 14.17 1.99
N VAL A 95 21.06 12.95 2.04
CA VAL A 95 22.46 12.63 1.85
C VAL A 95 22.59 11.42 0.91
N VAL A 96 23.50 11.51 -0.05
CA VAL A 96 23.88 10.37 -0.90
C VAL A 96 24.88 9.50 -0.17
N ILE A 97 24.69 8.19 -0.14
CA ILE A 97 25.59 7.26 0.57
C ILE A 97 26.50 6.51 -0.39
N THR A 98 25.94 6.08 -1.51
CA THR A 98 26.65 5.39 -2.58
C THR A 98 26.27 6.03 -3.91
N GLY A 99 27.22 6.09 -4.85
CA GLY A 99 27.02 6.71 -6.16
C GLY A 99 27.09 8.23 -6.10
N ALA A 100 26.45 8.91 -7.05
CA ALA A 100 26.29 10.35 -7.06
C ALA A 100 24.92 10.69 -7.63
N LEU A 101 24.36 11.81 -7.20
CA LEU A 101 23.11 12.36 -7.76
C LEU A 101 23.37 13.78 -8.28
N GLU A 102 22.53 14.23 -9.18
CA GLU A 102 22.43 15.63 -9.57
C GLU A 102 21.10 16.20 -9.09
N GLU A 103 21.11 17.45 -8.65
CA GLU A 103 19.90 18.19 -8.32
C GLU A 103 19.75 19.37 -9.28
N TYR A 104 18.54 19.51 -9.80
CA TYR A 104 18.12 20.58 -10.70
C TYR A 104 17.08 21.43 -9.99
N ARG A 105 17.26 22.75 -10.06
CA ARG A 105 16.24 23.72 -9.66
C ARG A 105 15.80 24.55 -10.85
N PRO A 106 14.54 24.98 -10.92
CA PRO A 106 14.09 25.89 -11.97
C PRO A 106 14.97 27.13 -12.04
N GLY A 107 15.41 27.51 -13.24
CA GLY A 107 16.25 28.69 -13.46
C GLY A 107 17.70 28.59 -12.94
N GLU A 108 18.13 27.44 -12.42
CA GLU A 108 19.48 27.27 -11.88
C GLU A 108 20.27 26.14 -12.57
N PRO A 109 21.62 26.23 -12.61
CA PRO A 109 22.46 25.12 -13.07
C PRO A 109 22.32 23.88 -12.18
N ALA A 110 22.42 22.70 -12.80
CA ALA A 110 22.46 21.44 -12.08
C ALA A 110 23.66 21.35 -11.13
N VAL A 111 23.44 20.83 -9.93
CA VAL A 111 24.48 20.65 -8.91
C VAL A 111 24.72 19.16 -8.69
N MET A 112 25.98 18.73 -8.84
CA MET A 112 26.39 17.36 -8.51
C MET A 112 26.53 17.19 -6.99
N ILE A 113 25.99 16.09 -6.48
CA ILE A 113 25.93 15.74 -5.07
C ILE A 113 26.70 14.43 -4.87
N PRO A 114 27.95 14.52 -4.37
CA PRO A 114 28.75 13.32 -4.10
C PRO A 114 28.31 12.66 -2.78
N PRO A 115 28.79 11.44 -2.50
CA PRO A 115 28.54 10.77 -1.23
C PRO A 115 28.88 11.63 -0.02
N ASN A 116 28.13 11.42 1.07
CA ASN A 116 28.34 12.00 2.39
C ASN A 116 28.30 13.54 2.43
N THR A 117 27.69 14.17 1.42
CA THR A 117 27.46 15.61 1.39
C THR A 117 25.96 15.89 1.55
N PRO A 118 25.48 16.21 2.76
CA PRO A 118 24.07 16.46 2.98
C PRO A 118 23.63 17.76 2.31
N ARG A 119 22.43 17.75 1.74
CA ARG A 119 21.72 18.92 1.21
C ARG A 119 20.47 19.12 2.04
N ALA A 120 20.12 20.36 2.32
CA ALA A 120 18.94 20.71 3.08
C ALA A 120 18.22 21.90 2.46
N PHE A 121 16.90 21.93 2.65
CA PHE A 121 16.01 22.91 2.05
C PHE A 121 14.81 23.19 2.97
N GLY A 122 14.24 24.38 2.79
CA GLY A 122 13.02 24.81 3.50
C GLY A 122 11.74 24.32 2.82
N PRO A 123 10.56 24.75 3.30
CA PRO A 123 9.28 24.47 2.64
C PRO A 123 9.21 25.12 1.25
N ASP A 124 8.24 24.70 0.44
CA ASP A 124 7.99 25.21 -0.92
C ASP A 124 9.22 25.13 -1.86
N TYR A 125 10.13 24.21 -1.57
CA TYR A 125 11.34 24.00 -2.35
C TYR A 125 11.09 22.96 -3.44
N ALA A 126 11.02 23.43 -4.69
CA ALA A 126 10.85 22.58 -5.86
C ALA A 126 12.19 22.20 -6.51
N HIS A 127 12.40 20.91 -6.76
CA HIS A 127 13.61 20.41 -7.42
C HIS A 127 13.37 19.09 -8.16
N ASP A 128 14.35 18.71 -9.00
CA ASP A 128 14.43 17.38 -9.58
C ASP A 128 15.78 16.75 -9.23
N VAL A 129 15.74 15.59 -8.57
CA VAL A 129 16.92 14.81 -8.21
C VAL A 129 17.07 13.64 -9.18
N ARG A 130 18.25 13.49 -9.78
CA ARG A 130 18.52 12.58 -10.89
C ARG A 130 19.77 11.75 -10.65
N ASN A 131 19.75 10.50 -11.12
CA ASN A 131 20.98 9.73 -11.30
C ASN A 131 21.37 9.74 -12.78
N THR A 132 22.25 10.65 -13.16
CA THR A 132 22.82 10.76 -14.52
C THR A 132 24.05 9.88 -14.73
N SER A 133 24.53 9.21 -13.66
CA SER A 133 25.70 8.35 -13.71
C SER A 133 25.36 6.96 -14.26
N THR A 134 26.40 6.18 -14.58
CA THR A 134 26.25 4.78 -15.02
C THR A 134 26.18 3.78 -13.87
N ALA A 135 26.35 4.24 -12.62
CA ALA A 135 26.30 3.39 -11.42
C ALA A 135 25.00 3.64 -10.63
N PRO A 136 24.48 2.65 -9.88
CA PRO A 136 23.40 2.89 -8.94
C PRO A 136 23.82 3.88 -7.84
N ALA A 137 22.86 4.66 -7.37
CA ALA A 137 23.02 5.52 -6.21
C ALA A 137 22.00 5.19 -5.12
N ILE A 138 22.32 5.51 -3.86
CA ILE A 138 21.40 5.39 -2.72
C ILE A 138 21.46 6.68 -1.92
N SER A 139 20.31 7.22 -1.54
CA SER A 139 20.20 8.38 -0.66
C SER A 139 19.21 8.16 0.47
N ILE A 140 19.48 8.82 1.59
CA ILE A 140 18.62 8.89 2.77
C ILE A 140 18.05 10.29 2.86
N HIS A 141 16.73 10.38 3.04
CA HIS A 141 15.96 11.63 3.10
C HIS A 141 15.24 11.72 4.44
N ALA A 142 15.04 12.94 4.95
CA ALA A 142 14.18 13.19 6.10
C ALA A 142 13.40 14.49 5.89
N TYR A 143 12.15 14.50 6.35
CA TYR A 143 11.24 15.62 6.18
C TYR A 143 10.54 16.00 7.48
N SER A 144 10.34 17.31 7.67
CA SER A 144 9.67 17.86 8.86
C SER A 144 8.78 19.05 8.51
N PRO A 145 7.49 19.06 8.94
CA PRO A 145 6.78 17.92 9.53
C PRO A 145 6.82 16.68 8.61
N PRO A 146 6.47 15.47 9.11
CA PRO A 146 6.44 14.27 8.26
C PRO A 146 5.65 14.54 6.97
N LEU A 147 6.13 14.02 5.83
CA LEU A 147 5.50 14.29 4.54
C LEU A 147 4.03 13.87 4.54
N SER A 148 3.16 14.82 4.22
CA SER A 148 1.72 14.58 4.00
C SER A 148 1.31 14.76 2.55
N GLU A 149 2.08 15.52 1.79
CA GLU A 149 1.81 15.87 0.40
C GLU A 149 3.11 16.14 -0.37
N MET A 150 3.06 15.91 -1.67
CA MET A 150 4.12 16.26 -2.61
C MET A 150 3.46 16.66 -3.93
N ASN A 151 3.70 17.87 -4.40
CA ASN A 151 3.19 18.33 -5.68
C ASN A 151 4.18 17.98 -6.79
N GLU A 152 3.68 17.49 -7.93
CA GLU A 152 4.48 17.19 -9.11
C GLU A 152 4.26 18.25 -10.18
N TYR A 153 5.35 18.66 -10.84
CA TYR A 153 5.38 19.74 -11.80
C TYR A 153 6.03 19.31 -13.12
N GLU A 154 5.59 19.94 -14.20
CA GLU A 154 6.32 19.99 -15.46
C GLU A 154 6.93 21.38 -15.62
N LEU A 155 8.12 21.43 -16.20
CA LEU A 155 8.79 22.68 -16.48
C LEU A 155 8.43 23.14 -17.89
N ASP A 156 7.79 24.31 -18.01
CA ASP A 156 7.55 25.01 -19.27
C ASP A 156 8.40 26.28 -19.30
N GLY A 157 9.52 26.23 -20.01
CA GLY A 157 10.56 27.27 -19.92
C GLY A 157 11.19 27.31 -18.51
N ASP A 158 10.97 28.40 -17.78
CA ASP A 158 11.39 28.56 -16.38
C ASP A 158 10.21 28.46 -15.39
N GLU A 159 9.00 28.18 -15.87
CA GLU A 159 7.79 28.13 -15.06
C GLU A 159 7.42 26.69 -14.68
N LEU A 160 7.08 26.47 -13.40
CA LEU A 160 6.60 25.19 -12.90
C LEU A 160 5.09 25.10 -13.04
N ILE A 161 4.63 24.19 -13.90
CA ILE A 161 3.22 23.92 -14.13
C ILE A 161 2.80 22.69 -13.33
N LEU A 162 1.87 22.87 -12.38
CA LEU A 162 1.36 21.79 -11.54
C LEU A 162 0.68 20.70 -12.39
N ARG A 163 1.17 19.47 -12.29
CA ARG A 163 0.64 18.29 -13.00
C ARG A 163 -0.24 17.41 -12.13
N GLY A 164 0.00 17.39 -10.81
CA GLY A 164 -0.81 16.63 -9.86
C GLY A 164 -0.33 16.81 -8.42
N GLN A 165 -1.20 16.47 -7.47
CA GLN A 165 -0.87 16.42 -6.04
C GLN A 165 -0.86 14.97 -5.58
N ALA A 166 0.28 14.47 -5.14
CA ALA A 166 0.38 13.19 -4.46
C ALA A 166 0.09 13.41 -2.96
N LEU A 167 -1.13 13.09 -2.51
CA LEU A 167 -1.45 13.02 -1.08
C LEU A 167 -0.84 11.72 -0.51
N GLU A 168 0.04 11.81 0.49
CA GLU A 168 0.58 10.64 1.19
C GLU A 168 -0.57 9.92 1.92
N ARG A 169 -1.09 8.84 1.33
CA ARG A 169 -1.89 7.87 2.08
C ARG A 169 -0.94 7.05 2.94
N VAL A 170 -1.25 6.98 4.24
CA VAL A 170 -0.64 6.04 5.18
C VAL A 170 -0.70 4.63 4.57
N GLY A 171 0.44 4.14 4.06
CA GLY A 171 0.62 2.78 3.58
C GLY A 171 0.69 2.59 2.05
N THR A 172 1.90 2.32 1.56
CA THR A 172 2.29 1.56 0.34
C THR A 172 2.01 2.10 -1.09
N THR A 173 3.12 2.43 -1.79
CA THR A 173 3.49 2.27 -3.23
C THR A 173 2.67 3.01 -4.33
N HIS A 174 3.27 3.61 -5.38
CA HIS A 174 3.85 2.90 -6.54
C HIS A 174 4.46 3.81 -7.64
N ALA A 175 5.45 3.31 -8.40
CA ALA A 175 5.47 3.49 -9.86
C ALA A 175 5.96 2.18 -10.51
N GLY A 176 5.27 1.68 -11.54
CA GLY A 176 5.43 0.34 -12.12
C GLY A 176 4.13 -0.46 -12.05
N PRO A 177 3.81 -1.33 -13.04
CA PRO A 177 2.60 -2.13 -13.02
C PRO A 177 2.53 -2.95 -11.72
N PRO A 178 1.34 -3.14 -11.13
CA PRO A 178 1.21 -3.82 -9.85
C PRO A 178 1.73 -5.25 -9.93
N THR A 179 2.43 -5.69 -8.89
CA THR A 179 2.78 -7.12 -8.72
C THR A 179 1.50 -7.96 -8.50
N ILE A 180 1.61 -9.29 -8.59
CA ILE A 180 0.47 -10.17 -8.29
C ILE A 180 0.04 -10.02 -6.82
N GLU A 181 0.97 -9.81 -5.90
CA GLU A 181 0.71 -9.58 -4.48
C GLU A 181 -0.08 -8.27 -4.26
N GLN A 182 0.31 -7.18 -4.95
CA GLN A 182 -0.40 -5.91 -4.89
C GLN A 182 -1.76 -5.97 -5.56
N THR A 183 -1.84 -6.63 -6.71
CA THR A 183 -3.11 -6.88 -7.42
C THR A 183 -4.07 -7.66 -6.54
N LEU A 184 -3.58 -8.71 -5.88
CA LEU A 184 -4.36 -9.51 -4.93
C LEU A 184 -4.77 -8.71 -3.70
N ALA A 185 -3.87 -7.93 -3.11
CA ALA A 185 -4.19 -7.09 -1.95
C ALA A 185 -5.26 -6.05 -2.30
N ALA A 186 -5.14 -5.39 -3.46
CA ALA A 186 -6.13 -4.47 -3.98
C ALA A 186 -7.48 -5.17 -4.20
N ALA A 187 -7.48 -6.38 -4.78
CA ALA A 187 -8.71 -7.15 -4.96
C ALA A 187 -9.37 -7.49 -3.61
N ARG A 188 -8.60 -7.97 -2.63
CA ARG A 188 -9.10 -8.30 -1.29
C ARG A 188 -9.67 -7.07 -0.56
N SER A 189 -9.10 -5.89 -0.76
CA SER A 189 -9.64 -4.64 -0.17
C SER A 189 -11.05 -4.28 -0.65
N ARG A 190 -11.47 -4.80 -1.82
CA ARG A 190 -12.80 -4.58 -2.40
C ARG A 190 -13.82 -5.65 -1.98
N LEU A 191 -13.39 -6.63 -1.18
CA LEU A 191 -14.20 -7.79 -0.79
C LEU A 191 -14.38 -7.84 0.72
N ARG A 192 -15.60 -8.18 1.15
CA ARG A 192 -15.83 -8.73 2.48
C ARG A 192 -15.74 -10.24 2.37
N ARG A 193 -14.54 -10.77 2.54
CA ARG A 193 -14.24 -12.20 2.41
C ARG A 193 -14.92 -12.99 3.53
N PHE A 194 -15.26 -14.24 3.23
CA PHE A 194 -15.91 -15.12 4.20
C PHE A 194 -14.90 -16.09 4.79
N SER A 195 -14.98 -16.31 6.10
CA SER A 195 -14.37 -17.50 6.69
C SER A 195 -15.03 -18.76 6.10
N PRO A 196 -14.39 -19.94 6.16
CA PRO A 196 -15.02 -21.17 5.70
C PRO A 196 -16.37 -21.45 6.38
N LEU A 197 -16.48 -21.19 7.68
CA LEU A 197 -17.72 -21.36 8.45
C LEU A 197 -18.82 -20.40 7.99
N ASP A 198 -18.48 -19.12 7.77
CA ASP A 198 -19.45 -18.13 7.26
C ASP A 198 -19.95 -18.49 5.86
N ALA A 199 -19.06 -19.00 5.00
CA ALA A 199 -19.42 -19.48 3.68
C ALA A 199 -20.35 -20.70 3.75
N PHE A 200 -20.05 -21.67 4.59
CA PHE A 200 -20.91 -22.83 4.83
C PHE A 200 -22.31 -22.42 5.30
N ASP A 201 -22.39 -21.54 6.30
CA ASP A 201 -23.65 -21.03 6.83
C ASP A 201 -24.45 -20.21 5.80
N ALA A 202 -23.76 -19.41 4.98
CA ALA A 202 -24.39 -18.62 3.92
C ALA A 202 -25.03 -19.51 2.84
N VAL A 203 -24.36 -20.58 2.44
CA VAL A 203 -24.87 -21.56 1.47
C VAL A 203 -26.05 -22.32 2.06
N ALA A 204 -25.94 -22.79 3.30
CA ALA A 204 -26.99 -23.59 3.94
C ALA A 204 -28.27 -22.79 4.26
N ARG A 205 -28.15 -21.49 4.61
CA ARG A 205 -29.27 -20.73 5.19
C ARG A 205 -29.70 -19.49 4.41
N LYS A 206 -28.90 -18.98 3.48
CA LYS A 206 -29.10 -17.63 2.89
C LYS A 206 -29.19 -17.62 1.36
N GLY A 207 -29.32 -18.79 0.72
CA GLY A 207 -29.46 -18.90 -0.74
C GLY A 207 -28.22 -18.45 -1.52
N ALA A 208 -27.04 -18.43 -0.88
CA ALA A 208 -25.78 -18.20 -1.57
C ALA A 208 -25.34 -19.45 -2.35
N VAL A 209 -24.62 -19.25 -3.45
CA VAL A 209 -24.03 -20.34 -4.23
C VAL A 209 -22.52 -20.38 -4.00
N LEU A 210 -22.01 -21.55 -3.65
CA LEU A 210 -20.57 -21.79 -3.60
C LEU A 210 -20.10 -22.27 -4.98
N VAL A 211 -19.04 -21.65 -5.50
CA VAL A 211 -18.51 -21.91 -6.83
C VAL A 211 -17.04 -22.27 -6.74
N ASP A 212 -16.70 -23.50 -7.10
CA ASP A 212 -15.32 -23.99 -7.15
C ASP A 212 -14.72 -23.74 -8.53
N ILE A 213 -13.70 -22.88 -8.58
CA ILE A 213 -13.03 -22.46 -9.81
C ILE A 213 -11.72 -23.21 -10.09
N ARG A 214 -11.34 -24.17 -9.22
CA ARG A 214 -10.14 -24.99 -9.43
C ARG A 214 -10.28 -25.83 -10.69
N PRO A 215 -9.22 -26.10 -11.46
CA PRO A 215 -9.26 -27.05 -12.57
C PRO A 215 -9.57 -28.48 -12.12
N GLU A 216 -10.14 -29.30 -13.01
CA GLU A 216 -10.45 -30.71 -12.74
C GLU A 216 -9.28 -31.49 -12.13
N GLN A 217 -8.09 -31.36 -12.73
CA GLN A 217 -6.88 -32.02 -12.24
C GLN A 217 -6.53 -31.66 -10.79
N GLN A 218 -6.86 -30.44 -10.35
CA GLN A 218 -6.60 -30.03 -8.98
C GLN A 218 -7.66 -30.60 -8.03
N ARG A 219 -8.93 -30.62 -8.44
CA ARG A 219 -10.02 -31.19 -7.65
C ARG A 219 -9.89 -32.72 -7.50
N SER A 220 -9.39 -33.43 -8.51
CA SER A 220 -9.17 -34.87 -8.44
C SER A 220 -8.10 -35.25 -7.41
N LEU A 221 -7.09 -34.39 -7.21
CA LEU A 221 -6.04 -34.58 -6.20
C LEU A 221 -6.46 -34.12 -4.80
N GLU A 222 -7.14 -32.99 -4.70
CA GLU A 222 -7.43 -32.34 -3.42
C GLU A 222 -8.77 -32.78 -2.81
N GLY A 223 -9.73 -33.20 -3.65
CA GLY A 223 -11.14 -33.43 -3.30
C GLY A 223 -12.07 -32.29 -3.69
N THR A 224 -13.37 -32.50 -3.55
CA THR A 224 -14.45 -31.56 -3.88
C THR A 224 -15.25 -31.15 -2.65
N ILE A 225 -16.05 -30.10 -2.78
CA ILE A 225 -17.01 -29.67 -1.74
C ILE A 225 -18.42 -30.08 -2.20
N PRO A 226 -19.16 -30.88 -1.41
CA PRO A 226 -20.52 -31.27 -1.74
C PRO A 226 -21.41 -30.05 -2.00
N GLY A 227 -22.14 -30.08 -3.11
CA GLY A 227 -23.07 -29.01 -3.49
C GLY A 227 -22.44 -27.75 -4.07
N ALA A 228 -21.11 -27.65 -4.16
CA ALA A 228 -20.46 -26.55 -4.87
C ALA A 228 -20.66 -26.67 -6.39
N LEU A 229 -20.96 -25.56 -7.05
CA LEU A 229 -21.00 -25.50 -8.51
C LEU A 229 -19.57 -25.48 -9.04
N ILE A 230 -19.25 -26.43 -9.91
CA ILE A 230 -17.93 -26.49 -10.54
C ILE A 230 -17.94 -25.62 -11.81
N ILE A 231 -17.28 -24.47 -11.75
CA ILE A 231 -17.15 -23.54 -12.88
C ILE A 231 -15.71 -23.05 -12.92
N GLU A 232 -14.90 -23.61 -13.82
CA GLU A 232 -13.49 -23.24 -13.91
C GLU A 232 -13.30 -21.75 -14.23
N ARG A 233 -12.17 -21.19 -13.78
CA ARG A 233 -11.90 -19.75 -13.82
C ARG A 233 -12.09 -19.12 -15.20
N ASN A 234 -11.76 -19.85 -16.26
CA ASN A 234 -11.73 -19.36 -17.64
C ASN A 234 -13.11 -19.05 -18.24
N VAL A 235 -14.21 -19.53 -17.65
CA VAL A 235 -15.57 -19.30 -18.15
C VAL A 235 -16.48 -18.59 -17.15
N LEU A 236 -15.97 -18.27 -15.96
CA LEU A 236 -16.76 -17.83 -14.81
C LEU A 236 -17.65 -16.63 -15.12
N GLU A 237 -17.08 -15.59 -15.71
CA GLU A 237 -17.75 -14.33 -16.06
C GLU A 237 -19.00 -14.57 -16.92
N TRP A 238 -18.85 -15.32 -18.02
CA TRP A 238 -19.95 -15.64 -18.94
C TRP A 238 -21.05 -16.48 -18.29
N ARG A 239 -20.72 -17.30 -17.29
CA ARG A 239 -21.68 -18.16 -16.59
C ARG A 239 -22.52 -17.39 -15.56
N PHE A 240 -22.05 -16.24 -15.10
CA PHE A 240 -22.72 -15.48 -14.04
C PHE A 240 -23.26 -14.10 -14.46
N ASP A 241 -22.87 -13.58 -15.62
CA ASP A 241 -23.53 -12.41 -16.22
C ASP A 241 -25.00 -12.71 -16.57
N PRO A 242 -26.00 -12.06 -15.94
CA PRO A 242 -27.42 -12.28 -16.23
C PRO A 242 -27.84 -11.97 -17.67
N SER A 243 -27.06 -11.15 -18.38
CA SER A 243 -27.30 -10.80 -19.79
C SER A 243 -26.66 -11.77 -20.78
N SER A 244 -25.75 -12.64 -20.32
CA SER A 244 -25.03 -13.59 -21.16
C SER A 244 -25.95 -14.73 -21.64
N SER A 245 -25.86 -15.08 -22.93
CA SER A 245 -26.54 -16.25 -23.48
C SER A 245 -25.98 -17.58 -22.96
N ALA A 246 -24.76 -17.57 -22.40
CA ALA A 246 -24.11 -18.72 -21.81
C ALA A 246 -24.30 -18.81 -20.28
N ARG A 247 -25.13 -17.94 -19.69
CA ARG A 247 -25.35 -17.89 -18.24
C ARG A 247 -25.90 -19.20 -17.68
N LEU A 248 -25.59 -19.47 -16.42
CA LEU A 248 -26.27 -20.52 -15.67
C LEU A 248 -27.72 -20.14 -15.41
N PRO A 249 -28.65 -21.11 -15.32
CA PRO A 249 -30.05 -20.82 -15.02
C PRO A 249 -30.27 -20.03 -13.72
N ILE A 250 -29.39 -20.21 -12.72
CA ILE A 250 -29.45 -19.52 -11.42
C ILE A 250 -28.99 -18.06 -11.48
N ALA A 251 -28.22 -17.66 -12.49
CA ALA A 251 -27.72 -16.30 -12.65
C ALA A 251 -28.77 -15.45 -13.38
N THR A 252 -29.91 -15.19 -12.73
CA THR A 252 -31.04 -14.43 -13.31
C THR A 252 -30.95 -12.93 -13.07
N ASP A 253 -30.22 -12.51 -12.04
CA ASP A 253 -30.06 -11.12 -11.64
C ASP A 253 -28.71 -10.88 -10.95
N HIS A 254 -28.42 -9.61 -10.68
CA HIS A 254 -27.14 -9.15 -10.14
C HIS A 254 -27.04 -9.23 -8.60
N ASP A 255 -28.11 -9.63 -7.91
CA ASP A 255 -28.16 -9.74 -6.45
C ASP A 255 -27.92 -11.17 -5.94
N LEU A 256 -27.71 -12.14 -6.85
CA LEU A 256 -27.25 -13.48 -6.51
C LEU A 256 -25.93 -13.41 -5.71
N GLN A 257 -25.89 -14.07 -4.55
CA GLN A 257 -24.68 -14.15 -3.74
C GLN A 257 -23.80 -15.30 -4.23
N VAL A 258 -22.79 -14.96 -5.02
CA VAL A 258 -21.79 -15.89 -5.52
C VAL A 258 -20.56 -15.90 -4.60
N ILE A 259 -20.27 -17.05 -4.00
CA ILE A 259 -19.09 -17.24 -3.14
C ILE A 259 -18.10 -18.10 -3.91
N VAL A 260 -16.97 -17.52 -4.30
CA VAL A 260 -15.96 -18.19 -5.14
C VAL A 260 -14.91 -18.85 -4.26
N ILE A 261 -14.52 -20.08 -4.59
CA ILE A 261 -13.46 -20.81 -3.90
C ILE A 261 -12.43 -21.35 -4.90
N CYS A 262 -11.15 -21.15 -4.58
CA CYS A 262 -10.03 -21.85 -5.23
C CYS A 262 -9.29 -22.68 -4.16
N SER A 263 -8.09 -23.21 -4.46
CA SER A 263 -7.39 -24.05 -3.48
C SER A 263 -7.01 -23.33 -2.20
N GLU A 264 -6.40 -22.14 -2.30
CA GLU A 264 -5.83 -21.44 -1.13
C GLU A 264 -6.40 -20.02 -0.91
N GLY A 265 -7.39 -19.61 -1.69
CA GLY A 265 -8.03 -18.29 -1.53
C GLY A 265 -7.26 -17.14 -2.19
N TYR A 266 -6.42 -17.42 -3.18
CA TYR A 266 -5.70 -16.42 -3.99
C TYR A 266 -6.51 -16.03 -5.24
N THR A 267 -6.59 -16.95 -6.22
CA THR A 267 -7.33 -16.75 -7.48
C THR A 267 -8.80 -16.42 -7.28
N SER A 268 -9.43 -16.96 -6.22
CA SER A 268 -10.83 -16.70 -5.90
C SER A 268 -11.11 -15.24 -5.57
N SER A 269 -10.18 -14.53 -4.93
CA SER A 269 -10.33 -13.09 -4.66
C SER A 269 -10.35 -12.29 -5.97
N LEU A 270 -9.47 -12.61 -6.92
CA LEU A 270 -9.43 -11.96 -8.23
C LEU A 270 -10.72 -12.24 -9.02
N ALA A 271 -11.18 -13.48 -8.98
CA ALA A 271 -12.40 -13.92 -9.64
C ALA A 271 -13.66 -13.25 -9.08
N ALA A 272 -13.78 -13.14 -7.75
CA ALA A 272 -14.90 -12.47 -7.12
C ALA A 272 -14.96 -10.97 -7.46
N VAL A 273 -13.80 -10.31 -7.60
CA VAL A 273 -13.75 -8.91 -8.07
C VAL A 273 -14.21 -8.79 -9.52
N ALA A 274 -13.78 -9.69 -10.42
CA ALA A 274 -14.24 -9.69 -11.81
C ALA A 274 -15.77 -9.86 -11.90
N LEU A 275 -16.36 -10.70 -11.05
CA LEU A 275 -17.83 -10.81 -10.95
C LEU A 275 -18.49 -9.53 -10.44
N LYS A 276 -17.89 -8.84 -9.46
CA LYS A 276 -18.38 -7.52 -9.03
C LYS A 276 -18.32 -6.47 -10.14
N GLU A 277 -17.32 -6.52 -11.01
CA GLU A 277 -17.17 -5.61 -12.16
C GLU A 277 -18.25 -5.84 -13.22
N LEU A 278 -18.79 -7.04 -13.32
CA LEU A 278 -20.01 -7.35 -14.09
C LEU A 278 -21.31 -6.96 -13.36
N GLY A 279 -21.20 -6.37 -12.17
CA GLY A 279 -22.35 -5.91 -11.40
C GLY A 279 -22.88 -6.91 -10.37
N LEU A 280 -22.31 -8.12 -10.21
CA LEU A 280 -22.71 -9.05 -9.14
C LEU A 280 -22.20 -8.55 -7.78
N ARG A 281 -22.93 -7.61 -7.18
CA ARG A 281 -22.47 -6.78 -6.04
C ARG A 281 -22.15 -7.60 -4.79
N ARG A 282 -22.82 -8.75 -4.65
CA ARG A 282 -22.70 -9.68 -3.51
C ARG A 282 -21.66 -10.78 -3.74
N ALA A 283 -20.93 -10.76 -4.87
CA ALA A 283 -19.85 -11.71 -5.10
C ALA A 283 -18.73 -11.54 -4.04
N THR A 284 -18.23 -12.65 -3.53
CA THR A 284 -17.11 -12.69 -2.57
C THR A 284 -16.35 -14.01 -2.69
N ASP A 285 -15.32 -14.20 -1.87
CA ASP A 285 -14.53 -15.42 -1.82
C ASP A 285 -14.33 -15.98 -0.41
N VAL A 286 -13.79 -17.20 -0.34
CA VAL A 286 -13.50 -17.90 0.92
C VAL A 286 -12.03 -17.74 1.31
N GLU A 287 -11.79 -17.31 2.55
CA GLU A 287 -10.45 -17.24 3.14
C GLU A 287 -9.80 -18.62 3.22
N GLY A 288 -8.53 -18.71 2.80
CA GLY A 288 -7.79 -19.97 2.77
C GLY A 288 -8.26 -20.98 1.71
N GLY A 289 -9.30 -20.67 0.93
CA GLY A 289 -9.83 -21.54 -0.11
C GLY A 289 -10.28 -22.91 0.39
N PHE A 290 -10.20 -23.91 -0.49
CA PHE A 290 -10.48 -25.31 -0.16
C PHE A 290 -9.59 -25.84 0.97
N GLN A 291 -8.33 -25.44 1.04
CA GLN A 291 -7.45 -25.84 2.15
C GLN A 291 -7.97 -25.34 3.50
N GLY A 292 -8.37 -24.07 3.56
CA GLY A 292 -9.02 -23.48 4.74
C GLY A 292 -10.34 -24.18 5.09
N TRP A 293 -11.14 -24.51 4.08
CA TRP A 293 -12.39 -25.27 4.24
C TRP A 293 -12.14 -26.65 4.88
N ARG A 294 -11.16 -27.40 4.37
CA ARG A 294 -10.78 -28.70 4.90
C ARG A 294 -10.22 -28.60 6.32
N LEU A 295 -9.35 -27.62 6.58
CA LEU A 295 -8.80 -27.37 7.91
C LEU A 295 -9.87 -27.00 8.94
N ALA A 296 -10.95 -26.34 8.52
CA ALA A 296 -12.10 -26.05 9.37
C ALA A 296 -12.97 -27.29 9.66
N GLY A 297 -12.63 -28.47 9.11
CA GLY A 297 -13.39 -29.71 9.31
C GLY A 297 -14.74 -29.73 8.59
N LEU A 298 -14.92 -28.86 7.59
CA LEU A 298 -16.16 -28.80 6.81
C LEU A 298 -16.23 -29.95 5.79
N PRO A 299 -17.45 -30.30 5.32
CA PRO A 299 -17.63 -31.45 4.42
C PRO A 299 -16.79 -31.35 3.15
N THR A 300 -16.08 -32.43 2.84
CA THR A 300 -15.32 -32.64 1.60
C THR A 300 -15.53 -34.05 1.09
N GLU A 301 -15.51 -34.23 -0.22
CA GLU A 301 -15.53 -35.54 -0.88
C GLU A 301 -14.16 -35.82 -1.49
N SER A 302 -13.57 -36.97 -1.16
CA SER A 302 -12.46 -37.51 -1.92
C SER A 302 -13.04 -38.29 -3.10
N GLN A 303 -12.51 -38.12 -4.32
CA GLN A 303 -12.83 -39.07 -5.37
C GLN A 303 -12.18 -40.40 -5.02
N VAL A 304 -13.00 -41.40 -4.71
CA VAL A 304 -12.55 -42.79 -4.67
C VAL A 304 -12.21 -43.15 -6.10
N ILE A 305 -10.92 -43.31 -6.41
CA ILE A 305 -10.49 -43.89 -7.67
C ILE A 305 -10.93 -45.36 -7.61
N SER A 306 -12.04 -45.68 -8.25
CA SER A 306 -12.38 -47.05 -8.59
C SER A 306 -11.28 -47.56 -9.51
N SER A 307 -10.36 -48.36 -8.94
CA SER A 307 -9.34 -49.11 -9.66
C SER A 307 -9.94 -50.15 -10.60
#